data_AF-A8IRD3-F1
#
_entry.id   AF-A8IRD3-F1
#
_cell.length_a   1.000
_cell.length_b   1.000
_cell.length_c   1.000
_cell.angle_alpha   90.00
_cell.angle_beta   90.00
_cell.angle_gamma   90.00
#
_symmetry.space_group_name_H-M   'P 1'
#
loop_
_entity.id
_entity.type
_entity.pdbx_description
1 polymer ?
#
loop_
_entity_poly.entity_id
_entity_poly.type
_entity_poly.pdbx_seq_one_letter_code
_entity_poly.pdbx_strand_id
1 'polypeptide(L)' 'MGWMSWFAGQVVTTSLVLGTLKRNGVIVLHPNSFKNENTRLVFNKMVGIGEDMSELIERAYTVAYERVYPPTSSKK' A
#
# COMPACT_ATOMS: atom_id res chain seq x y z
N MET A 1 20.17 -8.47 -17.56
CA MET A 1 19.86 -7.62 -16.40
C MET A 1 18.38 -7.21 -16.25
N GLY A 2 17.50 -7.37 -17.26
CA GLY A 2 16.11 -6.84 -17.18
C GLY A 2 15.02 -7.69 -16.50
N TRP A 3 15.26 -8.99 -16.26
CA TRP A 3 14.19 -9.87 -15.75
C TRP A 3 14.03 -9.79 -14.22
N MET A 4 15.14 -9.70 -13.50
CA MET A 4 15.16 -9.53 -12.04
C MET A 4 14.57 -8.19 -11.59
N SER A 5 14.84 -7.10 -12.31
CA SER A 5 14.26 -5.79 -12.00
C SER A 5 12.75 -5.75 -12.30
N TRP A 6 12.31 -6.40 -13.39
CA TRP A 6 10.90 -6.53 -13.70
C TRP A 6 10.15 -7.35 -12.64
N PHE A 7 10.73 -8.48 -12.20
CA PHE A 7 10.18 -9.29 -11.12
C PHE A 7 10.09 -8.53 -9.80
N ALA A 8 11.15 -7.82 -9.43
CA ALA A 8 11.15 -6.99 -8.22
C ALA A 8 10.06 -5.90 -8.30
N GLY A 9 9.90 -5.26 -9.46
CA GLY A 9 8.83 -4.29 -9.69
C GLY A 9 7.44 -4.88 -9.52
N GLN A 10 7.18 -6.07 -10.07
CA GLN A 10 5.90 -6.78 -9.90
C GLN A 10 5.61 -7.10 -8.44
N VAL A 11 6.62 -7.57 -7.71
CA VAL A 11 6.49 -7.89 -6.27
C VAL A 11 6.16 -6.64 -5.47
N VAL A 12 6.83 -5.52 -5.72
CA VAL A 12 6.57 -4.25 -5.04
C VAL A 12 5.17 -3.72 -5.37
N THR A 13 4.80 -3.64 -6.65
CA THR A 13 3.48 -3.16 -7.08
C THR A 13 2.36 -4.03 -6.53
N THR A 14 2.49 -5.35 -6.60
CA THR A 14 1.47 -6.28 -6.06
C THR A 14 1.34 -6.13 -4.56
N SER A 15 2.45 -5.95 -3.83
CA SER A 15 2.44 -5.76 -2.38
C SER A 15 1.75 -4.46 -1.99
N LEU A 16 2.01 -3.36 -2.73
CA LEU A 16 1.32 -2.08 -2.55
C LEU A 16 -0.18 -2.23 -2.77
N VAL A 17 -0.59 -2.81 -3.91
CA VAL A 17 -2.00 -3.02 -4.24
C VAL A 17 -2.71 -3.87 -3.18
N LEU A 18 -2.10 -4.98 -2.75
CA LEU A 18 -2.66 -5.83 -1.70
C LEU A 18 -2.76 -5.11 -0.35
N GLY A 19 -1.75 -4.31 0.01
CA GLY A 19 -1.76 -3.48 1.21
C GLY A 19 -2.89 -2.46 1.18
N THR A 20 -3.02 -1.69 0.09
CA THR A 20 -4.09 -0.71 -0.10
C THR A 20 -5.49 -1.36 -0.07
N LEU A 21 -5.68 -2.49 -0.75
CA LEU A 21 -6.97 -3.20 -0.75
C LEU A 21 -7.34 -3.74 0.63
N LYS A 22 -6.35 -4.23 1.39
CA LYS A 22 -6.56 -4.69 2.77
C LYS A 22 -6.92 -3.52 3.68
N ARG A 23 -6.21 -2.39 3.60
CA ARG A 23 -6.48 -1.17 4.39
C ARG A 23 -7.90 -0.62 4.15
N ASN A 24 -8.36 -0.65 2.90
CA ASN A 24 -9.71 -0.22 2.52
C ASN A 24 -10.80 -1.26 2.86
N GLY A 25 -10.44 -2.42 3.43
CA GLY A 25 -11.38 -3.47 3.79
C GLY A 25 -11.98 -4.23 2.60
N VAL A 26 -11.42 -4.08 1.39
CA VAL A 26 -11.90 -4.76 0.17
C VAL A 26 -11.55 -6.24 0.19
N ILE A 27 -10.39 -6.59 0.77
CA ILE A 27 -9.93 -7.97 0.88
C ILE A 27 -9.52 -8.30 2.32
N VAL A 28 -9.70 -9.57 2.69
CA VAL A 28 -9.15 -10.14 3.93
C VAL A 28 -8.01 -11.07 3.56
N LEU A 29 -6.80 -10.80 4.06
CA LEU A 29 -5.65 -11.67 3.83
C LEU A 29 -5.60 -12.75 4.91
N HIS A 30 -5.42 -14.00 4.48
CA HIS A 30 -5.23 -15.15 5.37
C HIS A 30 -3.77 -15.65 5.30
N PRO A 31 -2.83 -14.99 5.99
CA PRO A 31 -1.41 -15.36 5.93
C PRO A 31 -1.12 -16.74 6.54
N ASN A 32 -2.05 -17.31 7.30
CA ASN A 32 -1.97 -18.68 7.81
C ASN A 32 -2.17 -19.75 6.73
N SER A 33 -2.56 -19.36 5.51
CA SER A 33 -2.61 -20.28 4.37
C SER A 33 -1.21 -20.69 3.89
N PHE A 34 -0.18 -19.91 4.19
CA PHE A 34 1.21 -20.25 3.88
C PHE A 34 1.74 -21.28 4.90
N LYS A 35 2.00 -22.50 4.43
CA LYS A 35 2.65 -23.56 5.24
C LYS A 35 4.10 -23.23 5.60
N ASN A 36 4.76 -22.37 4.84
CA ASN A 36 6.13 -21.92 5.07
C ASN A 36 6.15 -20.65 5.92
N GLU A 37 6.80 -20.73 7.08
CA GLU A 37 6.89 -19.64 8.05
C GLU A 37 7.67 -18.42 7.52
N ASN A 38 8.76 -18.63 6.78
CA ASN A 38 9.51 -17.53 6.17
C ASN A 38 8.70 -16.80 5.11
N THR A 39 7.97 -17.56 4.27
CA THR A 39 7.09 -16.97 3.25
C THR A 39 5.97 -16.17 3.89
N ARG A 40 5.38 -16.69 4.98
CA ARG A 40 4.37 -15.99 5.76
C ARG A 40 4.89 -14.67 6.34
N LEU A 41 6.08 -14.70 6.92
CA LEU A 41 6.71 -13.52 7.51
C LEU A 41 7.01 -12.46 6.45
N VAL A 42 7.61 -12.85 5.33
CA VAL A 42 7.89 -11.94 4.21
C VAL A 42 6.60 -11.37 3.64
N PHE A 43 5.58 -12.20 3.41
CA PHE A 43 4.29 -11.76 2.88
C PHE A 43 3.63 -10.73 3.81
N ASN A 44 3.54 -11.01 5.11
CA ASN A 44 2.98 -10.09 6.09
C ASN A 44 3.74 -8.76 6.12
N LYS A 45 5.07 -8.81 6.05
CA LYS A 45 5.91 -7.61 6.08
C LYS A 45 5.72 -6.76 4.82
N MET A 46 5.66 -7.40 3.65
CA MET A 46 5.46 -6.72 2.37
C MET A 46 4.08 -6.07 2.26
N VAL A 47 3.03 -6.77 2.72
CA VAL A 47 1.68 -6.20 2.79
C VAL A 47 1.65 -5.03 3.78
N GLY A 48 2.27 -5.16 4.95
CA GLY A 48 2.34 -4.08 5.93
C GLY A 48 3.04 -2.83 5.39
N ILE A 49 4.16 -3.00 4.68
CA ILE A 49 4.82 -1.91 3.96
C ILE A 49 3.87 -1.27 2.94
N GLY A 50 3.06 -2.08 2.24
CA GLY A 50 2.03 -1.58 1.33
C GLY A 50 0.97 -0.72 2.01
N GLU A 51 0.51 -1.12 3.21
CA GLU A 51 -0.44 -0.35 4.02
C GLU A 51 0.13 0.99 4.46
N ASP A 52 1.38 0.99 4.95
CA ASP A 52 2.09 2.20 5.40
C ASP A 52 2.35 3.18 4.25
N MET A 53 2.77 2.65 3.08
CA MET A 53 2.97 3.45 1.88
C MET A 53 1.66 4.05 1.36
N SER A 54 0.56 3.28 1.40
CA SER A 54 -0.77 3.76 1.02
C SER A 54 -1.20 4.94 1.88
N GLU A 55 -1.00 4.85 3.20
CA GLU A 55 -1.27 5.96 4.13
C GLU A 55 -0.46 7.21 3.80
N LEU A 56 0.83 7.03 3.50
CA LEU A 56 1.73 8.13 3.21
C LEU A 56 1.35 8.82 1.90
N ILE A 57 0.96 8.06 0.87
CA ILE A 57 0.45 8.57 -0.40
C ILE A 57 -0.87 9.32 -0.20
N GLU A 58 -1.80 8.78 0.58
CA GLU A 58 -3.06 9.47 0.91
C GLU A 58 -2.80 10.81 1.59
N ARG A 59 -1.94 10.84 2.62
CA ARG A 59 -1.56 12.09 3.30
C ARG A 59 -0.88 13.08 2.37
N ALA A 60 0.07 12.61 1.54
CA ALA A 60 0.75 13.47 0.58
C ALA A 60 -0.22 14.03 -0.47
N TYR A 61 -1.17 13.21 -0.93
CA TYR A 61 -2.22 13.62 -1.86
C TYR A 61 -3.15 14.65 -1.21
N THR A 62 -3.60 14.45 0.03
CA THR A 62 -4.42 15.44 0.76
C THR A 62 -3.69 16.78 0.90
N VAL A 63 -2.42 16.77 1.31
CA VAL A 63 -1.61 17.99 1.43
C VAL A 63 -1.44 18.70 0.07
N ALA A 64 -1.20 17.94 -1.00
CA ALA A 64 -1.11 18.51 -2.35
C ALA A 64 -2.46 19.04 -2.82
N TYR A 65 -3.55 18.32 -2.56
CA TYR A 65 -4.91 18.70 -2.91
C TYR A 65 -5.33 19.99 -2.20
N GLU A 66 -5.07 20.12 -0.90
CA GLU A 66 -5.32 21.34 -0.12
C GLU A 66 -4.52 22.55 -0.62
N ARG A 67 -3.36 22.34 -1.25
CA ARG A 67 -2.61 23.43 -1.88
C ARG A 67 -3.23 23.91 -3.20
N VAL A 68 -3.84 23.02 -3.96
CA VAL A 68 -4.45 23.34 -5.26
C VAL A 68 -5.89 23.84 -5.08
N TYR A 69 -6.62 23.21 -4.16
CA TYR A 69 -7.98 23.54 -3.78
C TYR A 69 -8.00 23.78 -2.27
N PRO A 70 -7.54 24.96 -1.80
CA PRO A 70 -7.64 25.30 -0.39
C PRO A 70 -9.11 25.19 0.02
N PRO A 71 -9.41 24.58 1.17
CA PRO A 71 -10.78 24.53 1.67
C PRO A 71 -11.30 25.96 1.66
N THR A 72 -12.42 26.18 0.98
CA THR A 72 -13.08 27.50 0.99
C THR A 72 -13.28 27.83 2.45
N SER A 73 -12.54 28.85 2.91
CA SER A 73 -12.75 29.44 4.22
C SER A 73 -14.25 29.68 4.33
N SER A 74 -14.90 28.87 5.17
CA SER A 74 -16.27 29.12 5.61
C SER A 74 -16.22 30.42 6.38
N LYS A 75 -16.26 31.54 5.64
CA LYS A 75 -16.75 32.80 6.17
C LYS A 75 -18.24 32.59 6.37
N LYS A 76 -18.61 32.18 7.57
CA LYS A 76 -19.78 32.67 8.29
C LYS A 76 -19.67 32.31 9.75
#